data_AF-A0A3N4RRI8-F1
#
_entry.id   AF-A0A3N4RRI8-F1
#
_cell.length_a   1.000
_cell.length_b   1.000
_cell.length_c   1.000
_cell.angle_alpha   90.00
_cell.angle_beta   90.00
_cell.angle_gamma   90.00
#
_symmetry.space_group_name_H-M   'P 1'
#
loop_
_entity.id
_entity.type
_entity.pdbx_description
1 polymer ?
#
loop_
_entity_poly.entity_id
_entity_poly.type
_entity_poly.pdbx_seq_one_letter_code
_entity_poly.pdbx_strand_id
1 'polypeptide(L)'
;MSPMTLSTLTEPDGAEDFRIKVWFRFMPREGWLPQDTEGLWAALLSEDTARVQNVPLLQEGVAEGDVVRFTTDTEGRHWAVERVEASGNCTIRVLPVPAGPLGRSAQAVHERLSPFGLGGEVFSDEFPLVAFNVPASSDLAAIKSLLVHGVAEGWWHFETACVTDDWINA
;
A
#
# COMPACT_ATOMS: atom_id res chain seq x y z
N MET A 1 42.97 -12.08 -44.14
CA MET A 1 42.10 -10.99 -44.63
C MET A 1 40.85 -10.98 -43.77
N SER A 2 40.63 -9.88 -43.04
CA SER A 2 39.35 -9.57 -42.39
C SER A 2 38.25 -9.33 -43.44
N PRO A 3 36.98 -9.35 -43.02
CA PRO A 3 36.32 -8.05 -42.88
C PRO A 3 35.62 -7.86 -41.52
N MET A 4 35.78 -6.65 -40.98
CA MET A 4 34.83 -5.97 -40.07
C MET A 4 33.47 -5.89 -40.77
N THR A 5 32.33 -5.98 -40.09
CA THR A 5 31.58 -4.86 -39.46
C THR A 5 30.21 -5.49 -39.13
N LEU A 6 29.53 -5.26 -38.00
CA LEU A 6 28.71 -4.08 -37.74
C LEU A 6 28.23 -4.14 -36.29
N SER A 7 28.50 -3.05 -35.58
CA SER A 7 27.90 -2.68 -34.30
C SER A 7 26.39 -2.78 -34.39
N THR A 8 25.76 -3.63 -33.56
CA THR A 8 24.35 -3.47 -33.23
C THR A 8 24.28 -2.66 -31.96
N LEU A 9 23.67 -1.49 -32.12
CA LEU A 9 23.32 -0.55 -31.06
C LEU A 9 22.51 -1.31 -30.01
N THR A 10 22.99 -1.33 -28.77
CA THR A 10 22.16 -1.61 -27.61
C THR A 10 21.06 -0.56 -27.60
N GLU A 11 19.81 -0.97 -27.85
CA GLU A 11 18.65 -0.10 -27.69
C GLU A 11 18.60 0.39 -26.22
N PRO A 12 18.33 1.68 -25.97
CA PRO A 12 18.20 2.15 -24.61
C PRO A 12 16.95 1.54 -23.96
N ASP A 13 17.16 1.03 -22.76
CA ASP A 13 16.18 0.62 -21.76
C ASP A 13 15.05 1.65 -21.68
N GLY A 14 13.86 1.26 -22.13
CA GLY A 14 12.72 2.14 -22.33
C GLY A 14 11.40 1.41 -22.14
N ALA A 15 11.33 0.55 -21.13
CA ALA A 15 10.03 0.17 -20.57
C ALA A 15 9.49 1.43 -19.86
N GLU A 16 8.76 2.27 -20.60
CA GLU A 16 7.80 3.18 -19.98
C GLU A 16 6.99 2.33 -19.00
N ASP A 17 7.18 2.60 -17.72
CA ASP A 17 6.52 1.92 -16.62
C ASP A 17 5.03 2.27 -16.74
N PHE A 18 4.28 1.47 -17.51
CA PHE A 18 2.87 1.68 -17.85
C PHE A 18 2.01 1.56 -16.58
N ARG A 19 2.10 2.60 -15.75
CA ARG A 19 1.37 2.77 -14.52
C ARG A 19 0.09 3.52 -14.81
N ILE A 20 -1.01 2.92 -14.41
CA ILE A 20 -2.33 3.52 -14.45
C ILE A 20 -2.76 3.89 -13.04
N LYS A 21 -3.71 4.83 -12.94
CA LYS A 21 -4.41 5.11 -11.68
C LYS A 21 -5.69 4.30 -11.67
N VAL A 22 -5.86 3.43 -10.68
CA VAL A 22 -7.11 2.70 -10.44
C VAL A 22 -7.81 3.31 -9.23
N TRP A 23 -9.03 3.77 -9.44
CA TRP A 23 -9.86 4.40 -8.42
C TRP A 23 -10.75 3.38 -7.73
N PHE A 24 -10.77 3.43 -6.41
CA PHE A 24 -11.63 2.66 -5.56
C PHE A 24 -12.70 3.58 -4.97
N ARG A 25 -13.91 3.05 -4.80
CA ARG A 25 -15.03 3.77 -4.22
C ARG A 25 -15.54 3.01 -3.00
N PHE A 26 -15.77 3.73 -1.92
CA PHE A 26 -16.21 3.16 -0.65
C PHE A 26 -17.13 4.13 0.09
N MET A 27 -17.86 3.61 1.07
CA MET A 27 -18.68 4.44 1.93
C MET A 27 -17.80 5.10 2.99
N PRO A 28 -17.80 6.45 3.11
CA PRO A 28 -17.09 7.11 4.20
C PRO A 28 -17.57 6.60 5.56
N ARG A 29 -16.62 6.44 6.49
CA ARG A 29 -16.92 6.07 7.88
C ARG A 29 -17.40 7.30 8.64
N GLU A 30 -18.48 7.15 9.41
CA GLU A 30 -18.97 8.24 10.27
C GLU A 30 -17.90 8.68 11.27
N GLY A 31 -17.71 9.99 11.43
CA GLY A 31 -16.72 10.56 12.35
C GLY A 31 -15.25 10.38 11.93
N TRP A 32 -15.00 9.95 10.69
CA TRP A 32 -13.66 9.77 10.14
C TRP A 32 -13.38 10.77 9.00
N LEU A 33 -12.47 10.41 8.11
CA LEU A 33 -12.14 11.13 6.89
C LEU A 33 -13.33 11.16 5.91
N PRO A 34 -13.63 12.30 5.25
CA PRO A 34 -14.80 12.46 4.39
C PRO A 34 -14.66 11.82 3.00
N GLN A 35 -13.47 11.32 2.65
CA GLN A 35 -13.18 10.72 1.37
C GLN A 35 -14.06 9.49 1.14
N ASP A 36 -14.65 9.42 -0.05
CA ASP A 36 -15.44 8.28 -0.55
C ASP A 36 -14.70 7.52 -1.67
N THR A 37 -13.48 7.97 -1.99
CA THR A 37 -12.65 7.43 -3.05
C THR A 37 -11.17 7.47 -2.68
N GLU A 38 -10.42 6.53 -3.23
CA GLU A 38 -8.95 6.51 -3.18
C GLU A 38 -8.43 6.05 -4.53
N GLY A 39 -7.41 6.74 -5.06
CA GLY A 39 -6.73 6.32 -6.28
C GLY A 39 -5.40 5.66 -5.96
N LEU A 40 -5.18 4.44 -6.44
CA LEU A 40 -3.92 3.71 -6.28
C LEU A 40 -3.19 3.62 -7.62
N TRP A 41 -1.87 3.72 -7.57
CA TRP A 41 -1.02 3.41 -8.71
C TRP A 41 -0.99 1.90 -8.93
N ALA A 42 -1.08 1.47 -10.18
CA ALA A 42 -1.06 0.07 -10.54
C ALA A 42 -0.34 -0.16 -11.87
N ALA A 43 0.38 -1.27 -11.97
CA ALA A 43 0.94 -1.74 -13.25
C ALA A 43 -0.15 -2.46 -14.05
N LEU A 44 -0.41 -2.02 -15.28
CA LEU A 44 -1.36 -2.67 -16.17
C LEU A 44 -0.89 -4.09 -16.51
N LEU A 45 -1.75 -5.09 -16.36
CA LEU A 45 -1.45 -6.49 -16.69
C LEU A 45 -2.21 -6.97 -17.94
N SER A 46 -3.42 -6.47 -18.15
CA SER A 46 -4.26 -6.78 -19.31
C SER A 46 -5.20 -5.61 -19.61
N GLU A 47 -6.19 -5.81 -20.48
CA GLU A 47 -7.20 -4.79 -20.80
C GLU A 47 -8.05 -4.34 -19.61
N ASP A 48 -8.22 -5.21 -18.60
CA ASP A 48 -9.11 -4.96 -17.46
C ASP A 48 -8.53 -5.39 -16.11
N THR A 49 -7.25 -5.77 -16.05
CA THR A 49 -6.56 -6.09 -14.79
C THR A 49 -5.27 -5.30 -14.61
N ALA A 50 -5.00 -4.94 -13.36
CA ALA A 50 -3.78 -4.24 -12.96
C ALA A 50 -3.31 -4.69 -11.57
N ARG A 51 -2.01 -4.64 -11.33
CA ARG A 51 -1.38 -4.95 -10.04
C ARG A 51 -1.16 -3.66 -9.25
N VAL A 52 -1.71 -3.55 -8.05
CA VAL A 52 -1.53 -2.40 -7.15
C VAL A 52 -0.05 -2.26 -6.76
N GLN A 53 0.48 -1.04 -6.79
CA GLN A 53 1.91 -0.73 -6.58
C GLN A 53 2.20 0.21 -5.41
N ASN A 54 1.19 0.67 -4.68
CA ASN A 54 1.38 1.46 -3.47
C ASN A 54 0.35 1.09 -2.40
N VAL A 55 0.66 1.44 -1.15
CA VAL A 55 -0.12 1.00 0.02
C VAL A 55 -1.44 1.79 0.12
N PRO A 56 -2.59 1.12 0.31
CA PRO A 56 -3.87 1.81 0.49
C PRO A 56 -3.98 2.52 1.84
N LEU A 57 -4.23 3.82 1.81
CA LEU A 57 -4.44 4.66 2.99
C LEU A 57 -5.87 4.57 3.51
N LEU A 58 -6.87 4.28 2.65
CA LEU A 58 -8.30 4.31 3.00
C LEU A 58 -9.08 3.07 2.56
N GLN A 59 -8.78 2.51 1.38
CA GLN A 59 -9.47 1.36 0.81
C GLN A 59 -9.26 0.09 1.66
N GLU A 60 -10.36 -0.54 2.08
CA GLU A 60 -10.36 -1.81 2.81
C GLU A 60 -10.19 -3.03 1.89
N GLY A 61 -9.60 -4.10 2.40
CA GLY A 61 -9.56 -5.41 1.74
C GLY A 61 -8.67 -5.51 0.50
N VAL A 62 -7.83 -4.50 0.25
CA VAL A 62 -6.83 -4.46 -0.82
C VAL A 62 -5.47 -4.22 -0.18
N ALA A 63 -4.44 -4.90 -0.67
CA ALA A 63 -3.05 -4.69 -0.30
C ALA A 63 -2.20 -4.33 -1.52
N GLU A 64 -1.03 -3.75 -1.27
CA GLU A 64 0.00 -3.59 -2.30
C GLU A 64 0.35 -4.97 -2.89
N GLY A 65 0.49 -5.02 -4.22
CA GLY A 65 0.75 -6.24 -4.97
C GLY A 65 -0.50 -7.03 -5.36
N ASP A 66 -1.68 -6.72 -4.80
CA ASP A 66 -2.93 -7.36 -5.20
C ASP A 66 -3.21 -7.09 -6.68
N VAL A 67 -3.78 -8.06 -7.38
CA VAL A 67 -4.31 -7.86 -8.73
C VAL A 67 -5.79 -7.54 -8.61
N VAL A 68 -6.20 -6.45 -9.24
CA VAL A 68 -7.59 -5.99 -9.27
C VAL A 68 -8.11 -5.96 -10.69
N ARG A 69 -9.40 -6.24 -10.86
CA ARG A 69 -10.14 -5.96 -12.08
C ARG A 69 -10.65 -4.53 -12.04
N PHE A 70 -10.65 -3.85 -13.17
CA PHE A 70 -11.21 -2.51 -13.31
C PHE A 70 -12.07 -2.37 -14.57
N THR A 71 -12.94 -1.36 -14.58
CA THR A 71 -13.64 -0.88 -15.78
C THR A 71 -13.25 0.55 -16.09
N THR A 72 -13.16 0.91 -17.35
CA THR A 72 -12.88 2.29 -17.77
C THR A 72 -14.18 3.03 -18.05
N ASP A 73 -14.40 4.17 -17.38
CA ASP A 73 -15.59 5.00 -17.62
C ASP A 73 -15.45 5.83 -18.91
N THR A 74 -16.50 6.57 -19.27
CA THR A 74 -16.53 7.42 -20.47
C THR A 74 -15.53 8.58 -20.42
N GLU A 75 -14.97 8.89 -19.26
CA GLU A 75 -13.96 9.93 -19.04
C GLU A 75 -12.53 9.33 -19.04
N GLY A 76 -12.40 8.02 -19.25
CA GLY A 76 -11.11 7.32 -19.26
C GLY A 76 -10.58 6.96 -17.87
N ARG A 77 -11.37 7.10 -16.81
CA ARG A 77 -10.95 6.69 -15.46
C ARG A 77 -11.17 5.20 -15.27
N HIS A 78 -10.16 4.54 -14.71
CA HIS A 78 -10.22 3.13 -14.33
C HIS A 78 -10.80 3.02 -12.92
N TRP A 79 -11.94 2.35 -12.79
CA TRP A 79 -12.62 2.08 -11.53
C TRP A 79 -12.48 0.61 -11.16
N ALA A 80 -11.96 0.32 -9.97
CA ALA A 80 -11.86 -1.03 -9.45
C ALA A 80 -13.26 -1.67 -9.34
N VAL A 81 -13.34 -2.94 -9.71
CA VAL A 81 -14.55 -3.77 -9.59
C VAL A 81 -14.38 -4.76 -8.44
N GLU A 82 -13.28 -5.51 -8.45
CA GLU A 82 -12.99 -6.53 -7.46
C GLU A 82 -11.49 -6.84 -7.40
N ARG A 83 -11.06 -7.45 -6.30
CA ARG A 83 -9.76 -8.10 -6.21
C ARG A 83 -9.85 -9.49 -6.84
N VAL A 84 -8.98 -9.76 -7.81
CA VAL A 84 -8.93 -11.05 -8.52
C VAL A 84 -7.83 -11.97 -8.00
N GLU A 85 -6.76 -11.42 -7.43
CA GLU A 85 -5.66 -12.19 -6.84
C GLU A 85 -5.09 -11.43 -5.64
N ALA A 86 -4.91 -12.13 -4.52
CA ALA A 86 -4.28 -11.59 -3.33
C ALA A 86 -2.75 -11.80 -3.40
N SER A 87 -1.97 -10.78 -3.05
CA SER A 87 -0.51 -10.86 -3.01
C SER A 87 0.03 -11.66 -1.82
N GLY A 88 -0.80 -11.88 -0.81
CA GLY A 88 -0.40 -12.40 0.50
C GLY A 88 0.13 -11.31 1.44
N ASN A 89 0.29 -10.07 0.97
CA ASN A 89 0.66 -8.95 1.82
C ASN A 89 -0.51 -8.52 2.72
N CYS A 90 -0.17 -7.90 3.84
CA CYS A 90 -1.12 -7.21 4.69
C CYS A 90 -0.95 -5.69 4.57
N THR A 91 -2.04 -4.96 4.83
CA THR A 91 -2.04 -3.51 4.99
C THR A 91 -2.45 -3.16 6.41
N ILE A 92 -1.54 -2.51 7.13
CA ILE A 92 -1.74 -2.05 8.51
C ILE A 92 -1.64 -0.54 8.53
N ARG A 93 -2.58 0.13 9.18
CA ARG A 93 -2.56 1.58 9.32
C ARG A 93 -2.33 1.97 10.77
N VAL A 94 -1.41 2.90 10.99
CA VAL A 94 -0.98 3.34 12.32
C VAL A 94 -1.14 4.84 12.40
N LEU A 95 -1.85 5.32 13.42
CA LEU A 95 -2.06 6.74 13.68
C LEU A 95 -1.49 7.08 15.05
N PRO A 96 -0.43 7.90 15.15
CA PRO A 96 0.14 8.24 16.44
C PRO A 96 -0.84 9.07 17.26
N VAL A 97 -0.87 8.83 18.58
CA VAL A 97 -1.72 9.59 19.50
C VAL A 97 -1.11 10.99 19.65
N PRO A 98 -1.84 12.08 19.34
CA PRO A 98 -1.27 13.42 19.33
C PRO A 98 -0.65 13.89 20.65
N ALA A 99 -1.23 13.46 21.78
CA ALA A 99 -0.75 13.76 23.13
C ALA A 99 0.15 12.66 23.72
N GLY A 100 0.43 11.61 22.93
CA GLY A 100 1.25 10.47 23.34
C GLY A 100 2.76 10.73 23.17
N PRO A 101 3.59 9.76 23.57
CA PRO A 101 5.05 9.90 23.55
C PRO A 101 5.67 10.18 22.18
N LEU A 102 4.99 9.82 21.09
CA LEU A 102 5.46 10.04 19.72
C LEU A 102 4.95 11.35 19.09
N GLY A 103 4.01 12.04 19.75
CA GLY A 103 3.36 13.24 19.21
C GLY A 103 2.70 13.00 17.84
N ARG A 104 2.50 14.07 17.06
CA ARG A 104 1.97 13.99 15.68
C ARG A 104 3.08 13.68 14.67
N SER A 105 3.85 12.61 14.87
CA SER A 105 5.02 12.30 14.03
C SER A 105 4.88 10.96 13.32
N ALA A 106 4.61 11.01 12.01
CA ALA A 106 4.70 9.83 11.13
C ALA A 106 6.13 9.26 11.10
N GLN A 107 7.15 10.13 11.14
CA GLN A 107 8.54 9.71 11.20
C GLN A 107 8.83 8.86 12.45
N ALA A 108 8.34 9.29 13.62
CA ALA A 108 8.54 8.53 14.85
C ALA A 108 7.86 7.14 14.80
N VAL A 109 6.72 7.03 14.11
CA VAL A 109 6.07 5.73 13.84
C VAL A 109 6.98 4.87 12.95
N HIS A 110 7.48 5.42 11.84
CA HIS A 110 8.42 4.70 10.95
C HIS A 110 9.67 4.22 11.70
N GLU A 111 10.27 5.06 12.56
CA GLU A 111 11.45 4.70 13.34
C GLU A 111 11.20 3.49 14.25
N ARG A 112 10.01 3.40 14.87
CA ARG A 112 9.63 2.26 15.72
C ARG A 112 9.46 0.96 14.94
N LEU A 113 8.94 1.04 13.72
CA LEU A 113 8.72 -0.11 12.83
C LEU A 113 9.92 -0.41 11.91
N SER A 114 10.95 0.45 11.91
CA SER A 114 12.13 0.31 11.05
C SER A 114 12.88 -1.03 11.18
N PRO A 115 12.93 -1.73 12.34
CA PRO A 115 13.58 -3.04 12.41
C PRO A 115 12.98 -4.10 11.48
N PHE A 116 11.74 -3.89 11.02
CA PHE A 116 11.05 -4.80 10.09
C PHE A 116 11.24 -4.44 8.61
N GLY A 117 11.86 -3.29 8.30
CA GLY A 117 12.15 -2.87 6.92
C GLY A 117 10.90 -2.66 6.05
N LEU A 118 9.76 -2.27 6.65
CA LEU A 118 8.49 -2.13 5.95
C LEU A 118 8.46 -0.86 5.08
N GLY A 119 7.91 -0.99 3.87
CA GLY A 119 7.47 0.15 3.06
C GLY A 119 6.14 0.71 3.54
N GLY A 120 5.80 1.92 3.11
CA GLY A 120 4.53 2.54 3.48
C GLY A 120 4.28 3.90 2.85
N GLU A 121 3.07 4.39 3.07
CA GLU A 121 2.57 5.69 2.63
C GLU A 121 2.11 6.50 3.85
N VAL A 122 2.23 7.83 3.79
CA VAL A 122 1.74 8.75 4.82
C VAL A 122 0.62 9.59 4.24
N PHE A 123 -0.49 9.73 4.96
CA PHE A 123 -1.65 10.47 4.47
C PHE A 123 -1.36 11.98 4.32
N SER A 124 -0.95 12.64 5.41
CA SER A 124 -0.49 14.04 5.40
C SER A 124 0.23 14.40 6.71
N ASP A 125 0.90 15.55 6.74
CA ASP A 125 1.52 16.07 7.99
C ASP A 125 0.47 16.42 9.05
N GLU A 126 -0.70 16.93 8.65
CA GLU A 126 -1.78 17.32 9.57
C GLU A 126 -2.48 16.10 10.18
N PHE A 127 -2.56 15.02 9.40
CA PHE A 127 -3.15 13.75 9.78
C PHE A 127 -2.15 12.61 9.51
N PRO A 128 -1.19 12.37 10.43
CA PRO A 128 -0.02 11.51 10.21
C PRO A 128 -0.37 10.01 10.31
N LEU A 129 -1.43 9.59 9.60
CA LEU A 129 -1.77 8.19 9.40
C LEU A 129 -0.71 7.57 8.48
N VAL A 130 -0.07 6.51 8.94
CA VAL A 130 0.93 5.76 8.19
C VAL A 130 0.34 4.41 7.81
N ALA A 131 0.22 4.13 6.51
CA ALA A 131 -0.16 2.81 6.00
C ALA A 131 1.10 2.03 5.63
N PHE A 132 1.29 0.87 6.26
CA PHE A 132 2.40 -0.03 6.00
C PHE A 132 1.98 -1.19 5.12
N ASN A 133 2.85 -1.52 4.16
CA ASN A 133 2.83 -2.81 3.49
C ASN A 133 3.60 -3.81 4.36
N VAL A 134 2.96 -4.91 4.74
CA VAL A 134 3.59 -6.01 5.48
C VAL A 134 3.65 -7.23 4.56
N PRO A 135 4.82 -7.52 3.97
CA PRO A 135 4.99 -8.72 3.14
C PRO A 135 4.69 -10.02 3.88
N ALA A 136 4.19 -11.02 3.16
CA ALA A 136 3.93 -12.36 3.73
C ALA A 136 5.18 -13.01 4.36
N SER A 137 6.37 -12.62 3.90
CA SER A 137 7.66 -13.12 4.41
C SER A 137 8.14 -12.42 5.68
N SER A 138 7.45 -11.39 6.16
CA SER A 138 7.83 -10.65 7.36
C SER A 138 7.54 -11.44 8.65
N ASP A 139 8.19 -11.05 9.75
CA ASP A 139 7.90 -11.61 11.08
C ASP A 139 6.57 -11.04 11.62
N LEU A 140 5.46 -11.65 11.21
CA LEU A 140 4.10 -11.17 11.51
C LEU A 140 3.83 -11.12 13.02
N ALA A 141 4.30 -12.11 13.77
CA ALA A 141 4.10 -12.19 15.22
C ALA A 141 4.82 -11.07 15.96
N ALA A 142 6.07 -10.77 15.58
CA ALA A 142 6.83 -9.67 16.16
C ALA A 142 6.22 -8.30 15.82
N ILE A 143 5.77 -8.11 14.57
CA ILE A 143 5.10 -6.87 14.13
C ILE A 143 3.82 -6.64 14.94
N LYS A 144 2.96 -7.66 15.03
CA LYS A 144 1.74 -7.61 15.85
C LYS A 144 2.04 -7.28 17.31
N SER A 145 3.04 -7.94 17.88
CA SER A 145 3.44 -7.72 19.28
C SER A 145 3.87 -6.27 19.51
N LEU A 146 4.62 -5.68 18.57
CA LEU A 146 4.99 -4.26 18.64
C LEU A 146 3.77 -3.36 18.53
N LEU A 147 2.85 -3.62 17.60
CA LEU A 147 1.63 -2.82 17.42
C LEU A 147 0.77 -2.79 18.69
N VAL A 148 0.56 -3.96 19.31
CA VAL A 148 -0.18 -4.10 20.57
C VAL A 148 0.55 -3.38 21.71
N HIS A 149 1.86 -3.55 21.81
CA HIS A 149 2.67 -2.84 22.81
C HIS A 149 2.55 -1.32 22.65
N GLY A 150 2.64 -0.80 21.42
CA GLY A 150 2.50 0.64 21.17
C GLY A 150 1.13 1.19 21.53
N VAL A 151 0.06 0.39 21.41
CA VAL A 151 -1.26 0.78 21.95
C VAL A 151 -1.23 0.85 23.48
N ALA A 152 -0.66 -0.16 24.15
CA ALA A 152 -0.56 -0.20 25.61
C ALA A 152 0.25 0.97 26.19
N GLU A 153 1.30 1.39 25.49
CA GLU A 153 2.15 2.53 25.86
C GLU A 153 1.60 3.90 25.40
N GLY A 154 0.42 3.93 24.77
CA GLY A 154 -0.21 5.16 24.29
C GLY A 154 0.54 5.85 23.14
N TRP A 155 1.32 5.10 22.35
CA TRP A 155 2.07 5.62 21.21
C TRP A 155 1.15 5.91 20.02
N TRP A 156 0.22 5.00 19.73
CA TRP A 156 -0.63 5.05 18.55
C TRP A 156 -1.95 4.29 18.74
N HIS A 157 -2.86 4.52 17.79
CA HIS A 157 -3.89 3.55 17.40
C HIS A 157 -3.43 2.82 16.14
N PHE A 158 -3.94 1.61 15.90
CA PHE A 158 -3.74 0.94 14.63
C PHE A 158 -4.99 0.18 14.19
N GLU A 159 -5.10 -0.07 12.89
CA GLU A 159 -6.12 -0.93 12.29
C GLU A 159 -5.52 -1.84 11.22
N THR A 160 -6.19 -2.97 10.99
CA THR A 160 -5.86 -3.95 9.97
C THR A 160 -6.80 -3.77 8.79
N ALA A 161 -6.32 -3.17 7.70
CA ALA A 161 -7.15 -2.86 6.53
C ALA A 161 -7.27 -4.03 5.53
N CYS A 162 -6.20 -4.81 5.40
CA CYS A 162 -6.19 -6.05 4.64
C CYS A 162 -5.25 -7.04 5.34
N VAL A 163 -5.74 -8.22 5.70
CA VAL A 163 -4.95 -9.23 6.42
C VAL A 163 -5.24 -10.64 5.92
N THR A 164 -4.27 -11.52 6.10
CA THR A 164 -4.34 -12.94 5.72
C THR A 164 -4.66 -13.84 6.93
N ASP A 165 -4.94 -15.11 6.67
CA ASP A 165 -5.05 -16.12 7.74
C ASP A 165 -3.74 -16.27 8.52
N ASP A 166 -2.60 -16.17 7.85
CA ASP A 166 -1.28 -16.19 8.50
C ASP A 166 -1.13 -15.01 9.45
N TRP A 167 -1.57 -13.82 9.05
CA TRP A 167 -1.67 -12.70 9.98
C TRP A 167 -2.60 -13.09 11.12
N ILE A 168 -3.84 -13.50 10.89
CA ILE A 168 -4.80 -13.79 11.98
C ILE A 168 -4.24 -14.78 13.01
N ASN A 169 -3.53 -15.82 12.56
CA ASN A 169 -3.02 -16.92 13.40
C ASN A 169 -1.62 -16.69 13.99
N ALA A 170 -0.92 -15.61 13.62
CA ALA A 170 0.39 -15.24 14.16
C ALA A 170 0.35 -14.64 15.57
#